data_AF-A0A1E5IN85-F1
#
_entry.id   AF-A0A1E5IN85-F1
#
_cell.length_a   1.000
_cell.length_b   1.000
_cell.length_c   1.000
_cell.angle_alpha   90.00
_cell.angle_beta   90.00
_cell.angle_gamma   90.00
#
_symmetry.space_group_name_H-M   'P 1'
#
loop_
_entity.id
_entity.type
_entity.pdbx_description
1 polymer ?
#
loop_
_entity_poly.entity_id
_entity_poly.type
_entity_poly.pdbx_seq_one_letter_code
_entity_poly.pdbx_strand_id
1 'polypeptide(L)'
;MKKQRLNFFISLTVFLLFAIARWIDYEAHSKSARLEQPQEEQSAADVAPIVSTDIKPGEKTKRKYIRGIHLSALTSGSEKRRKIAADLFDNTELNTAVIDIKEYEGKVYIDGVKIVNANGTYAKAMPDLKKYISDLKEKGVYTIARIVVFRDNTITRKNPGLAVKNPDGTIWTDRKGVAWLDPYNKDAWDYNLQIAERAVNIGFDEIQFDYIRFPSDGNTKNCCYSKPHSAAEALKALVCS
;
A
#
# COMPACT_ATOMS: atom_id res chain seq x y z
N MET A 1 0.09 -62.14 -7.92
CA MET A 1 0.04 -61.20 -6.78
C MET A 1 1.41 -60.77 -6.22
N LYS A 2 2.46 -61.62 -6.18
CA LYS A 2 3.78 -61.24 -5.62
C LYS A 2 4.55 -60.18 -6.44
N LYS A 3 4.52 -60.24 -7.79
CA LYS A 3 5.24 -59.28 -8.67
C LYS A 3 4.70 -57.84 -8.60
N GLN A 4 3.39 -57.66 -8.51
CA GLN A 4 2.80 -56.30 -8.40
C GLN A 4 3.13 -55.63 -7.06
N ARG A 5 3.15 -56.38 -5.96
CA ARG A 5 3.60 -55.86 -4.66
C ARG A 5 5.08 -55.46 -4.71
N LEU A 6 5.93 -56.27 -5.33
CA LEU A 6 7.35 -55.95 -5.48
C LEU A 6 7.59 -54.68 -6.31
N ASN A 7 6.88 -54.51 -7.43
CA ASN A 7 6.98 -53.29 -8.26
C ASN A 7 6.45 -52.04 -7.54
N PHE A 8 5.43 -52.18 -6.69
CA PHE A 8 4.92 -51.07 -5.88
C PHE A 8 5.95 -50.63 -4.83
N PHE A 9 6.61 -51.57 -4.14
CA PHE A 9 7.67 -51.25 -3.19
C PHE A 9 8.87 -50.60 -3.87
N ILE A 10 9.31 -51.10 -5.03
CA ILE A 10 10.41 -50.49 -5.80
C ILE A 10 10.07 -49.04 -6.21
N SER A 11 8.86 -48.79 -6.70
CA SER A 11 8.42 -47.43 -7.09
C SER A 11 8.36 -46.47 -5.91
N LEU A 12 7.87 -46.93 -4.75
CA LEU A 12 7.80 -46.13 -3.53
C LEU A 12 9.21 -45.80 -2.99
N THR A 13 10.15 -46.75 -3.03
CA THR A 13 11.54 -46.52 -2.62
C THR A 13 12.23 -45.50 -3.53
N VAL A 14 12.02 -45.58 -4.86
CA VAL A 14 12.57 -44.58 -5.80
C VAL A 14 11.98 -43.20 -5.53
N PHE A 15 10.67 -43.10 -5.28
CA PHE A 15 10.03 -41.81 -4.98
C PHE A 15 10.54 -41.19 -3.66
N LEU A 16 10.73 -42.01 -2.62
CA LEU A 16 11.32 -41.57 -1.34
C LEU A 16 12.75 -41.06 -1.51
N LEU A 17 13.58 -41.75 -2.31
CA LEU A 17 14.94 -41.29 -2.62
C LEU A 17 14.95 -39.95 -3.36
N PHE A 18 14.04 -39.75 -4.31
CA PHE A 18 13.88 -38.46 -4.99
C PHE A 18 13.42 -37.35 -4.04
N ALA A 19 12.49 -37.63 -3.14
CA ALA A 19 12.01 -36.66 -2.15
C ALA A 19 13.13 -36.24 -1.18
N ILE A 20 13.93 -37.21 -0.71
CA ILE A 20 15.08 -36.95 0.17
C ILE A 20 16.15 -36.12 -0.56
N ALA A 21 16.46 -36.46 -1.82
CA ALA A 21 17.41 -35.67 -2.61
C ALA A 21 16.97 -34.21 -2.79
N ARG A 22 15.67 -33.98 -3.09
CA ARG A 22 15.14 -32.60 -3.21
C ARG A 22 15.12 -31.85 -1.87
N TRP A 23 14.91 -32.56 -0.76
CA TRP A 23 14.96 -31.95 0.57
C TRP A 23 16.39 -31.53 0.95
N ILE A 24 17.39 -32.37 0.65
CA ILE A 24 18.81 -32.04 0.86
C ILE A 24 19.23 -30.83 0.02
N ASP A 25 18.83 -30.76 -1.26
CA ASP A 25 19.12 -29.63 -2.14
C ASP A 25 18.50 -28.32 -1.64
N TYR A 26 17.25 -28.37 -1.15
CA TYR A 26 16.56 -27.22 -0.56
C TYR A 26 17.30 -26.72 0.68
N GLU A 27 17.74 -27.63 1.55
CA GLU A 27 18.42 -27.26 2.78
C GLU A 27 19.82 -26.67 2.52
N ALA A 28 20.54 -27.18 1.51
CA ALA A 28 21.82 -26.63 1.07
C ALA A 28 21.68 -25.22 0.47
N HIS A 29 20.64 -24.96 -0.32
CA HIS A 29 20.33 -23.61 -0.84
C HIS A 29 19.89 -22.65 0.26
N SER A 30 19.19 -23.15 1.29
CA SER A 30 18.76 -22.32 2.43
C SER A 30 19.92 -21.87 3.32
N LYS A 31 20.96 -22.71 3.48
CA LYS A 31 22.14 -22.40 4.30
C LYS A 31 23.12 -21.47 3.59
N SER A 32 23.29 -21.61 2.27
CA SER A 32 24.14 -20.70 1.49
C SER A 32 23.55 -19.28 1.44
N ALA A 33 22.24 -19.13 1.29
CA ALA A 33 21.58 -17.82 1.31
C ALA A 33 21.67 -17.08 2.65
N ARG A 34 21.95 -17.79 3.76
CA ARG A 34 22.11 -17.20 5.10
C ARG A 34 23.52 -16.68 5.36
N LEU A 35 24.52 -17.09 4.57
CA LEU A 35 25.93 -16.78 4.81
C LEU A 35 26.46 -15.53 4.07
N GLU A 36 25.65 -14.88 3.23
CA GLU A 36 26.07 -13.73 2.41
C GLU A 36 25.51 -12.36 2.85
N GLN A 37 25.08 -12.18 4.10
CA GLN A 37 24.79 -10.84 4.62
C GLN A 37 26.02 -10.24 5.33
N PRO A 38 26.61 -9.14 4.85
CA PRO A 38 27.64 -8.41 5.58
C PRO A 38 27.04 -7.80 6.86
N GLN A 39 27.63 -8.12 8.02
CA GLN A 39 27.35 -7.42 9.28
C GLN A 39 28.13 -6.10 9.31
N GLU A 40 27.42 -4.96 9.28
CA GLU A 40 27.98 -3.68 9.71
C GLU A 40 27.93 -3.59 11.24
N GLU A 41 29.11 -3.53 11.82
CA GLU A 41 29.38 -3.39 13.25
C GLU A 41 29.37 -1.89 13.60
N GLN A 42 28.38 -1.43 14.38
CA GLN A 42 28.42 -0.10 15.00
C GLN A 42 28.57 -0.24 16.52
N SER A 43 29.69 0.31 16.98
CA SER A 43 30.20 0.29 18.35
C SER A 43 29.24 0.97 19.33
N ALA A 44 29.04 0.29 20.47
CA ALA A 44 28.34 0.79 21.64
C ALA A 44 29.31 1.57 22.53
N ALA A 45 29.22 2.91 22.54
CA ALA A 45 29.63 3.75 23.66
C ALA A 45 28.98 5.13 23.53
N ASP A 46 28.47 5.63 24.65
CA ASP A 46 27.91 6.96 24.91
C ASP A 46 26.57 7.31 24.27
N VAL A 47 25.48 7.28 25.06
CA VAL A 47 24.65 8.45 25.40
C VAL A 47 23.76 8.08 26.62
N ALA A 48 23.96 8.75 27.76
CA ALA A 48 23.12 8.69 28.96
C ALA A 48 21.72 9.34 28.72
N PRO A 49 20.67 8.99 29.48
CA PRO A 49 19.32 9.47 29.20
C PRO A 49 19.14 10.92 29.67
N ILE A 50 18.89 11.83 28.72
CA ILE A 50 18.42 13.18 29.02
C ILE A 50 16.90 13.11 29.15
N VAL A 51 16.40 13.21 30.38
CA VAL A 51 15.00 13.48 30.68
C VAL A 51 14.77 14.97 30.42
N SER A 52 14.00 15.33 29.39
CA SER A 52 13.48 16.70 29.26
C SER A 52 11.99 16.72 29.63
N THR A 53 11.73 17.29 30.79
CA THR A 53 10.44 17.87 31.15
C THR A 53 10.12 19.06 30.22
N ASP A 54 8.83 19.30 30.00
CA ASP A 54 8.21 20.48 29.36
C ASP A 54 7.83 20.33 27.88
N ILE A 55 6.58 19.90 27.63
CA ILE A 55 5.97 19.89 26.29
C ILE A 55 4.98 21.06 26.17
N LYS A 56 5.27 21.98 25.24
CA LYS A 56 4.29 22.94 24.68
C LYS A 56 3.63 22.35 23.42
N PRO A 57 2.34 22.58 23.15
CA PRO A 57 1.69 22.10 21.94
C PRO A 57 2.15 22.90 20.71
N GLY A 58 2.69 22.23 19.69
CA GLY A 58 2.89 22.86 18.37
C GLY A 58 4.09 22.41 17.53
N GLU A 59 5.02 21.61 18.07
CA GLU A 59 6.15 21.11 17.29
C GLU A 59 5.95 19.61 17.00
N LYS A 60 5.75 19.24 15.73
CA LYS A 60 5.71 17.82 15.33
C LYS A 60 7.10 17.26 15.56
N THR A 61 7.34 16.72 16.75
CA THR A 61 8.63 16.12 17.12
C THR A 61 8.96 15.02 16.11
N LYS A 62 10.09 15.17 15.42
CA LYS A 62 10.55 14.18 14.44
C LYS A 62 10.89 12.91 15.23
N ARG A 63 10.00 11.92 15.18
CA ARG A 63 10.17 10.66 15.92
C ARG A 63 11.48 9.98 15.49
N LYS A 64 12.31 9.58 16.45
CA LYS A 64 13.58 8.89 16.18
C LYS A 64 13.38 7.56 15.43
N TYR A 65 12.26 6.87 15.68
CA TYR A 65 11.87 5.64 14.99
C TYR A 65 10.38 5.67 14.64
N ILE A 66 10.03 5.28 13.41
CA ILE A 66 8.66 5.10 12.93
C ILE A 66 8.37 3.60 12.92
N ARG A 67 7.40 3.16 13.72
CA ARG A 67 6.97 1.76 13.80
C ARG A 67 5.48 1.70 13.50
N GLY A 68 5.17 1.45 12.24
CA GLY A 68 3.82 1.57 11.71
C GLY A 68 3.12 0.24 11.45
N ILE A 69 1.80 0.24 11.63
CA ILE A 69 0.91 -0.81 11.12
C ILE A 69 0.01 -0.26 10.02
N HIS A 70 -0.28 -1.11 9.03
CA HIS A 70 -1.23 -0.81 7.95
C HIS A 70 -2.64 -1.23 8.33
N LEU A 71 -3.60 -0.33 8.14
CA LEU A 71 -5.01 -0.50 8.47
C LEU A 71 -5.86 -0.17 7.23
N SER A 72 -6.38 -1.21 6.57
CA SER A 72 -7.33 -1.05 5.46
C SER A 72 -8.58 -0.28 5.89
N ALA A 73 -9.34 0.23 4.93
CA ALA A 73 -10.50 1.07 5.25
C ALA A 73 -11.56 0.32 6.07
N LEU A 74 -11.77 -0.96 5.78
CA LEU A 74 -12.69 -1.83 6.53
C LEU A 74 -12.20 -2.11 7.95
N THR A 75 -10.90 -2.24 8.14
CA THR A 75 -10.29 -2.41 9.47
C THR A 75 -10.46 -1.14 10.28
N SER A 76 -10.13 0.00 9.67
CA SER A 76 -10.31 1.33 10.24
C SER A 76 -11.77 1.73 10.39
N GLY A 77 -12.73 1.02 9.80
CA GLY A 77 -14.16 1.26 9.97
C GLY A 77 -14.85 0.38 11.02
N SER A 78 -14.19 -0.69 11.48
CA SER A 78 -14.75 -1.64 12.42
C SER A 78 -14.32 -1.31 13.85
N GLU A 79 -15.27 -1.03 14.74
CA GLU A 79 -15.00 -0.76 16.16
C GLU A 79 -14.17 -1.88 16.83
N LYS A 80 -14.55 -3.14 16.60
CA LYS A 80 -13.81 -4.31 17.10
C LYS A 80 -12.34 -4.29 16.66
N ARG A 81 -12.07 -3.96 15.39
CA ARG A 81 -10.70 -3.94 14.84
C ARG A 81 -9.93 -2.70 15.28
N ARG A 82 -10.60 -1.54 15.43
CA ARG A 82 -10.01 -0.34 16.04
C ARG A 82 -9.54 -0.62 17.47
N LYS A 83 -10.31 -1.38 18.25
CA LYS A 83 -9.90 -1.80 19.60
C LYS A 83 -8.63 -2.65 19.57
N ILE A 84 -8.56 -3.64 18.68
CA ILE A 84 -7.34 -4.46 18.51
C ILE A 84 -6.14 -3.58 18.13
N ALA A 85 -6.31 -2.64 17.21
CA ALA A 85 -5.24 -1.70 16.85
C ALA A 85 -4.83 -0.80 18.03
N ALA A 86 -5.79 -0.32 18.82
CA ALA A 86 -5.53 0.45 20.02
C ALA A 86 -4.74 -0.36 21.06
N ASP A 87 -5.11 -1.62 21.28
CA ASP A 87 -4.39 -2.52 22.18
C ASP A 87 -2.94 -2.73 21.72
N LEU A 88 -2.69 -2.78 20.41
CA LEU A 88 -1.33 -2.85 19.86
C LEU A 88 -0.53 -1.57 20.15
N PHE A 89 -1.13 -0.38 20.01
CA PHE A 89 -0.46 0.88 20.34
C PHE A 89 -0.20 1.03 21.84
N ASP A 90 -1.09 0.52 22.69
CA ASP A 90 -0.96 0.65 24.14
C ASP A 90 0.08 -0.33 24.73
N ASN A 91 0.28 -1.49 24.11
CA ASN A 91 1.08 -2.59 24.67
C ASN A 91 2.35 -2.94 23.89
N THR A 92 2.72 -2.17 22.86
CA THR A 92 3.93 -2.40 22.05
C THR A 92 4.63 -1.09 21.71
N GLU A 93 5.76 -1.14 21.01
CA GLU A 93 6.50 0.03 20.55
C GLU A 93 5.92 0.67 19.26
N LEU A 94 4.80 0.15 18.76
CA LEU A 94 4.10 0.71 17.62
C LEU A 94 3.63 2.14 17.92
N ASN A 95 3.83 3.04 16.96
CA ASN A 95 3.56 4.46 17.16
C ASN A 95 2.96 5.14 15.93
N THR A 96 2.64 4.38 14.88
CA THR A 96 2.18 4.92 13.60
C THR A 96 1.05 4.05 13.01
N ALA A 97 0.01 4.70 12.51
CA ALA A 97 -1.09 4.09 11.78
C ALA A 97 -1.09 4.57 10.32
N VAL A 98 -0.91 3.66 9.37
CA VAL A 98 -1.11 3.92 7.95
C VAL A 98 -2.53 3.48 7.58
N ILE A 99 -3.41 4.43 7.29
CA ILE A 99 -4.83 4.19 7.07
C ILE A 99 -5.17 4.41 5.60
N ASP A 100 -5.81 3.42 4.98
CA ASP A 100 -6.25 3.53 3.59
C ASP A 100 -7.44 4.49 3.44
N ILE A 101 -7.20 5.61 2.77
CA ILE A 101 -8.22 6.58 2.38
C ILE A 101 -8.73 6.31 0.96
N LYS A 102 -7.84 5.80 0.09
CA LYS A 102 -8.18 5.28 -1.23
C LYS A 102 -7.39 4.01 -1.52
N GLU A 103 -8.11 2.92 -1.79
CA GLU A 103 -7.51 1.60 -2.05
C GLU A 103 -7.34 1.30 -3.56
N TYR A 104 -6.73 0.16 -3.88
CA TYR A 104 -6.33 -0.22 -5.24
C TYR A 104 -7.48 -0.47 -6.22
N GLU A 105 -8.71 -0.61 -5.72
CA GLU A 105 -9.91 -0.68 -6.56
C GLU A 105 -10.42 0.73 -6.94
N GLY A 106 -9.90 1.78 -6.29
CA GLY A 106 -10.31 3.16 -6.52
C GLY A 106 -11.46 3.65 -5.64
N LYS A 107 -11.92 2.84 -4.68
CA LYS A 107 -12.93 3.26 -3.71
C LYS A 107 -12.33 4.31 -2.77
N VAL A 108 -13.07 5.39 -2.56
CA VAL A 108 -12.68 6.49 -1.67
C VAL A 108 -13.49 6.42 -0.39
N TYR A 109 -12.80 6.42 0.75
CA TYR A 109 -13.40 6.18 2.07
C TYR A 109 -13.47 7.43 2.94
N ILE A 110 -13.19 8.59 2.35
CA ILE A 110 -13.29 9.91 2.97
C ILE A 110 -14.41 10.71 2.31
N ASP A 111 -15.22 11.37 3.13
CA ASP A 111 -16.36 12.17 2.67
C ASP A 111 -15.95 13.60 2.30
N GLY A 112 -16.87 14.35 1.71
CA GLY A 112 -16.69 15.79 1.47
C GLY A 112 -15.78 16.14 0.29
N VAL A 113 -15.37 15.16 -0.54
CA VAL A 113 -14.62 15.42 -1.78
C VAL A 113 -15.59 15.60 -2.94
N LYS A 114 -15.59 16.80 -3.56
CA LYS A 114 -16.60 17.21 -4.55
C LYS A 114 -16.69 16.25 -5.75
N ILE A 115 -15.55 15.96 -6.37
CA ILE A 115 -15.48 15.09 -7.56
C ILE A 115 -15.86 13.64 -7.24
N VAL A 116 -15.54 13.14 -6.05
CA VAL A 116 -15.92 11.81 -5.56
C VAL A 116 -17.44 11.71 -5.41
N ASN A 117 -18.04 12.71 -4.76
CA ASN A 117 -19.49 12.78 -4.55
C ASN A 117 -20.24 12.92 -5.89
N ALA A 118 -19.77 13.80 -6.78
CA ALA A 118 -20.39 14.02 -8.09
C ALA A 118 -20.40 12.75 -8.97
N ASN A 119 -19.41 11.88 -8.82
CA ASN A 119 -19.32 10.62 -9.56
C ASN A 119 -19.90 9.42 -8.80
N GLY A 120 -20.39 9.61 -7.57
CA GLY A 120 -20.92 8.54 -6.73
C GLY A 120 -19.88 7.46 -6.38
N THR A 121 -18.61 7.85 -6.19
CA THR A 121 -17.50 6.91 -5.92
C THR A 121 -17.09 6.86 -4.45
N TYR A 122 -17.79 7.60 -3.59
CA TYR A 122 -17.63 7.53 -2.14
C TYR A 122 -18.18 6.20 -1.58
N ALA A 123 -17.37 5.52 -0.78
CA ALA A 123 -17.75 4.31 -0.06
C ALA A 123 -17.78 4.58 1.45
N LYS A 124 -18.98 4.47 2.04
CA LYS A 124 -19.20 4.68 3.48
C LYS A 124 -18.75 3.47 4.30
N ALA A 125 -17.46 3.18 4.31
CA ALA A 125 -16.88 2.07 5.05
C ALA A 125 -16.18 2.47 6.35
N MET A 126 -15.89 3.77 6.54
CA MET A 126 -15.15 4.29 7.68
C MET A 126 -15.94 5.36 8.44
N PRO A 127 -16.97 4.96 9.22
CA PRO A 127 -17.76 5.90 10.00
C PRO A 127 -16.89 6.64 11.02
N ASP A 128 -17.23 7.89 11.29
CA ASP A 128 -16.60 8.73 12.32
C ASP A 128 -15.08 8.86 12.19
N LEU A 129 -14.56 8.87 10.94
CA LEU A 129 -13.13 8.95 10.65
C LEU A 129 -12.45 10.10 11.40
N LYS A 130 -13.06 11.30 11.43
CA LYS A 130 -12.50 12.44 12.16
C LYS A 130 -12.31 12.16 13.65
N LYS A 131 -13.28 11.50 14.29
CA LYS A 131 -13.16 11.10 15.70
C LYS A 131 -12.05 10.07 15.85
N TYR A 132 -11.98 9.07 14.98
CA TYR A 132 -10.95 8.03 15.04
C TYR A 132 -9.53 8.60 14.92
N ILE A 133 -9.31 9.58 14.04
CA ILE A 133 -8.03 10.29 13.94
C ILE A 133 -7.74 11.09 15.22
N SER A 134 -8.72 11.78 15.80
CA SER A 134 -8.54 12.46 17.10
C SER A 134 -8.10 11.49 18.19
N ASP A 135 -8.81 10.37 18.34
CA ASP A 135 -8.54 9.35 19.36
C ASP A 135 -7.10 8.78 19.24
N LEU A 136 -6.63 8.54 18.01
CA LEU A 136 -5.26 8.09 17.75
C LEU A 136 -4.23 9.16 18.13
N LYS A 137 -4.51 10.43 17.81
CA LYS A 137 -3.61 11.55 18.08
C LYS A 137 -3.51 11.86 19.57
N GLU A 138 -4.61 11.75 20.31
CA GLU A 138 -4.62 11.87 21.77
C GLU A 138 -3.73 10.81 22.44
N LYS A 139 -3.62 9.62 21.82
CA LYS A 139 -2.69 8.56 22.21
C LYS A 139 -1.25 8.75 21.69
N GLY A 140 -0.96 9.84 20.99
CA GLY A 140 0.37 10.12 20.41
C GLY A 140 0.72 9.28 19.16
N VAL A 141 -0.25 8.57 18.57
CA VAL A 141 -0.06 7.77 17.35
C VAL A 141 0.04 8.70 16.14
N TYR A 142 1.09 8.52 15.34
CA TYR A 142 1.26 9.22 14.07
C TYR A 142 0.30 8.68 13.02
N THR A 143 -0.38 9.54 12.30
CA THR A 143 -1.39 9.13 11.32
C THR A 143 -0.98 9.45 9.88
N ILE A 144 -0.93 8.42 9.04
CA ILE A 144 -0.58 8.53 7.62
C ILE A 144 -1.81 8.14 6.79
N ALA A 145 -2.31 9.04 5.95
CA ALA A 145 -3.36 8.75 4.98
C ALA A 145 -2.76 8.16 3.71
N ARG A 146 -3.01 6.88 3.46
CA ARG A 146 -2.58 6.21 2.23
C ARG A 146 -3.60 6.41 1.10
N ILE A 147 -3.12 6.87 -0.05
CA ILE A 147 -3.93 7.14 -1.24
C ILE A 147 -3.28 6.43 -2.43
N VAL A 148 -3.92 5.36 -2.92
CA VAL A 148 -3.52 4.71 -4.18
C VAL A 148 -3.91 5.62 -5.34
N VAL A 149 -2.96 6.12 -6.13
CA VAL A 149 -3.18 7.19 -7.12
C VAL A 149 -3.72 6.64 -8.43
N PHE A 150 -2.87 6.08 -9.31
CA PHE A 150 -3.23 5.84 -10.72
C PHE A 150 -3.94 4.50 -10.99
N ARG A 151 -3.79 3.51 -10.12
CA ARG A 151 -4.55 2.26 -10.22
C ARG A 151 -5.93 2.44 -9.59
N ASP A 152 -6.89 2.92 -10.39
CA ASP A 152 -8.23 3.28 -9.93
C ASP A 152 -9.28 2.81 -10.93
N ASN A 153 -9.98 1.72 -10.58
CA ASN A 153 -11.04 1.14 -11.41
C ASN A 153 -12.38 1.90 -11.29
N THR A 154 -12.58 2.58 -10.17
CA THR A 154 -13.90 3.09 -9.77
C THR A 154 -14.18 4.41 -10.47
N ILE A 155 -13.29 5.39 -10.35
CA ILE A 155 -13.51 6.71 -10.97
C ILE A 155 -13.37 6.64 -12.49
N THR A 156 -12.49 5.80 -13.02
CA THR A 156 -12.28 5.65 -14.47
C THR A 156 -13.50 5.10 -15.18
N ARG A 157 -14.31 4.26 -14.52
CA ARG A 157 -15.57 3.76 -15.09
C ARG A 157 -16.72 4.76 -15.01
N LYS A 158 -16.69 5.66 -14.02
CA LYS A 158 -17.70 6.72 -13.85
C LYS A 158 -17.39 7.96 -14.69
N ASN A 159 -16.10 8.25 -14.85
CA ASN A 159 -15.56 9.31 -15.68
C ASN A 159 -14.46 8.75 -16.59
N PRO A 160 -14.84 8.16 -17.74
CA PRO A 160 -13.89 7.58 -18.70
C PRO A 160 -12.87 8.58 -19.25
N GLY A 161 -13.11 9.90 -19.18
CA GLY A 161 -12.15 10.91 -19.64
C GLY A 161 -10.84 10.92 -18.85
N LEU A 162 -10.84 10.37 -17.64
CA LEU A 162 -9.65 10.29 -16.78
C LEU A 162 -8.79 9.05 -17.05
N ALA A 163 -9.28 8.09 -17.82
CA ALA A 163 -8.69 6.76 -17.93
C ALA A 163 -7.64 6.66 -19.04
N VAL A 164 -6.65 5.78 -18.85
CA VAL A 164 -5.84 5.25 -19.95
C VAL A 164 -6.74 4.51 -20.95
N LYS A 165 -6.47 4.67 -22.24
CA LYS A 165 -7.29 4.13 -23.32
C LYS A 165 -6.58 3.03 -24.11
N ASN A 166 -7.36 2.20 -24.78
CA ASN A 166 -6.91 1.36 -25.88
C ASN A 166 -6.88 2.17 -27.20
N PRO A 167 -6.26 1.66 -28.27
CA PRO A 167 -6.25 2.33 -29.58
C PRO A 167 -7.65 2.54 -30.18
N ASP A 168 -8.61 1.69 -29.81
CA ASP A 168 -10.02 1.80 -30.22
C ASP A 168 -10.83 2.81 -29.37
N GLY A 169 -10.19 3.51 -28.43
CA GLY A 169 -10.81 4.50 -27.55
C GLY A 169 -11.53 3.92 -26.32
N THR A 170 -11.59 2.60 -26.17
CA THR A 170 -12.14 1.95 -24.97
C THR A 170 -11.21 2.13 -23.76
N ILE A 171 -11.71 1.87 -22.55
CA ILE A 171 -10.88 1.93 -21.32
C ILE A 171 -9.88 0.78 -21.34
N TRP A 172 -8.58 1.11 -21.20
CA TRP A 172 -7.55 0.10 -21.02
C TRP A 172 -7.62 -0.49 -19.61
N THR A 173 -7.41 -1.81 -19.49
CA THR A 173 -7.38 -2.51 -18.21
C THR A 173 -6.15 -3.40 -18.09
N ASP A 174 -5.67 -3.58 -16.86
CA ASP A 174 -4.66 -4.59 -16.56
C ASP A 174 -5.22 -6.02 -16.75
N ARG A 175 -4.36 -7.05 -16.59
CA ARG A 175 -4.76 -8.46 -16.72
C ARG A 175 -5.84 -8.89 -15.71
N LYS A 176 -6.05 -8.13 -14.63
CA LYS A 176 -7.09 -8.36 -13.63
C LYS A 176 -8.38 -7.57 -13.93
N GLY A 177 -8.46 -6.91 -15.09
CA GLY A 177 -9.61 -6.11 -15.49
C GLY A 177 -9.72 -4.78 -14.73
N VAL A 178 -8.65 -4.32 -14.08
CA VAL A 178 -8.63 -3.04 -13.35
C VAL A 178 -8.18 -1.94 -14.30
N ALA A 179 -9.01 -0.90 -14.40
CA ALA A 179 -8.69 0.31 -15.14
C ALA A 179 -7.74 1.23 -14.37
N TRP A 180 -7.07 2.11 -15.11
CA TRP A 180 -6.06 3.02 -14.60
C TRP A 180 -6.37 4.45 -15.04
N LEU A 181 -6.11 5.40 -14.15
CA LEU A 181 -6.06 6.82 -14.48
C LEU A 181 -4.85 7.09 -15.38
N ASP A 182 -5.01 8.02 -16.31
CA ASP A 182 -3.91 8.50 -17.14
C ASP A 182 -2.96 9.38 -16.32
N PRO A 183 -1.69 8.99 -16.11
CA PRO A 183 -0.74 9.78 -15.34
C PRO A 183 -0.37 11.13 -15.98
N TYR A 184 -0.67 11.36 -17.26
CA TYR A 184 -0.47 12.67 -17.89
C TYR A 184 -1.66 13.61 -17.73
N ASN A 185 -2.83 13.10 -17.34
CA ASN A 185 -4.05 13.88 -17.22
C ASN A 185 -4.06 14.67 -15.90
N LYS A 186 -4.06 16.01 -15.98
CA LYS A 186 -4.03 16.88 -14.80
C LYS A 186 -5.34 16.87 -14.01
N ASP A 187 -6.47 16.54 -14.62
CA ASP A 187 -7.74 16.37 -13.89
C ASP A 187 -7.68 15.11 -13.00
N ALA A 188 -6.95 14.07 -13.42
CA ALA A 188 -6.69 12.91 -12.58
C ALA A 188 -5.78 13.24 -11.39
N TRP A 189 -4.89 14.23 -11.53
CA TRP A 189 -4.05 14.69 -10.43
C TRP A 189 -4.87 15.52 -9.44
N ASP A 190 -5.63 16.49 -9.95
CA ASP A 190 -6.51 17.34 -9.16
C ASP A 190 -7.50 16.50 -8.34
N TYR A 191 -8.08 15.46 -8.96
CA TYR A 191 -8.89 14.45 -8.25
C TYR A 191 -8.20 13.87 -7.01
N ASN A 192 -6.95 13.41 -7.15
CA ASN A 192 -6.20 12.81 -6.04
C ASN A 192 -5.73 13.86 -5.02
N LEU A 193 -5.41 15.07 -5.47
CA LEU A 193 -5.05 16.20 -4.59
C LEU A 193 -6.23 16.63 -3.72
N GLN A 194 -7.44 16.74 -4.26
CA GLN A 194 -8.64 17.05 -3.46
C GLN A 194 -8.89 16.01 -2.35
N ILE A 195 -8.59 14.73 -2.60
CA ILE A 195 -8.68 13.67 -1.58
C ILE A 195 -7.60 13.87 -0.51
N ALA A 196 -6.37 14.18 -0.90
CA ALA A 196 -5.26 14.45 0.01
C ALA A 196 -5.51 15.68 0.89
N GLU A 197 -5.96 16.80 0.30
CA GLU A 197 -6.34 18.02 1.01
C GLU A 197 -7.44 17.74 2.04
N ARG A 198 -8.45 16.94 1.66
CA ARG A 198 -9.50 16.54 2.58
C ARG A 198 -8.95 15.71 3.74
N ALA A 199 -8.01 14.79 3.50
CA ALA A 199 -7.36 14.01 4.55
C ALA A 199 -6.55 14.91 5.51
N VAL A 200 -5.79 15.87 4.99
CA VAL A 200 -5.08 16.87 5.81
C VAL A 200 -6.08 17.65 6.68
N ASN A 201 -7.20 18.10 6.11
CA ASN A 201 -8.24 18.85 6.83
C ASN A 201 -8.96 18.04 7.91
N ILE A 202 -9.01 16.71 7.79
CA ILE A 202 -9.51 15.83 8.85
C ILE A 202 -8.53 15.75 10.02
N GLY A 203 -7.25 15.97 9.77
CA GLY A 203 -6.20 16.01 10.80
C GLY A 203 -5.12 14.93 10.66
N PHE A 204 -5.04 14.24 9.53
CA PHE A 204 -3.92 13.34 9.25
C PHE A 204 -2.58 14.09 9.31
N ASP A 205 -1.53 13.42 9.81
CA ASP A 205 -0.23 14.05 9.98
C ASP A 205 0.60 14.04 8.69
N GLU A 206 0.37 13.05 7.82
CA GLU A 206 1.09 12.81 6.57
C GLU A 206 0.19 12.19 5.50
N ILE A 207 0.52 12.46 4.23
CA ILE A 207 -0.07 11.81 3.07
C ILE A 207 0.96 10.87 2.45
N GLN A 208 0.61 9.60 2.29
CA GLN A 208 1.39 8.63 1.55
C GLN A 208 0.67 8.30 0.23
N PHE A 209 1.21 8.80 -0.86
CA PHE A 209 0.76 8.38 -2.19
C PHE A 209 1.35 7.01 -2.54
N ASP A 210 0.52 6.12 -3.07
CA ASP A 210 0.90 4.78 -3.53
C ASP A 210 0.49 4.59 -5.00
N TYR A 211 1.10 3.65 -5.71
CA TYR A 211 0.93 3.43 -7.15
C TYR A 211 1.16 4.70 -7.99
N ILE A 212 2.19 5.47 -7.63
CA ILE A 212 2.68 6.62 -8.41
C ILE A 212 3.52 6.07 -9.57
N ARG A 213 2.87 5.42 -10.53
CA ARG A 213 3.52 4.78 -11.67
C ARG A 213 2.58 4.65 -12.85
N PHE A 214 3.18 4.42 -14.02
CA PHE A 214 2.44 4.01 -15.21
C PHE A 214 1.94 2.55 -15.09
N PRO A 215 0.91 2.18 -15.87
CA PRO A 215 0.46 0.80 -15.95
C PRO A 215 1.59 -0.14 -16.40
N SER A 216 1.73 -1.28 -15.72
CA SER A 216 2.72 -2.34 -16.04
C SER A 216 2.08 -3.72 -16.20
N ASP A 217 0.83 -3.87 -15.73
CA ASP A 217 0.26 -5.19 -15.40
C ASP A 217 -0.69 -5.71 -16.50
N GLY A 218 -0.55 -5.20 -17.73
CA GLY A 218 -1.37 -5.51 -18.90
C GLY A 218 -0.60 -5.38 -20.22
N ASN A 219 -1.30 -5.37 -21.36
CA ASN A 219 -0.66 -5.10 -22.64
C ASN A 219 -0.38 -3.60 -22.78
N THR A 220 0.76 -3.15 -22.26
CA THR A 220 1.12 -1.73 -22.22
C THR A 220 1.37 -1.12 -23.60
N LYS A 221 1.60 -1.93 -24.64
CA LYS A 221 1.69 -1.47 -26.03
C LYS A 221 0.38 -0.85 -26.53
N ASN A 222 -0.74 -1.23 -25.92
CA ASN A 222 -2.06 -0.68 -26.25
C ASN A 222 -2.41 0.56 -25.42
N CYS A 223 -1.57 0.97 -24.46
CA CYS A 223 -1.87 2.16 -23.67
C CYS A 223 -1.77 3.41 -24.54
N CYS A 224 -2.91 4.07 -24.73
CA CYS A 224 -3.03 5.40 -25.29
C CYS A 224 -3.28 6.39 -24.15
N TYR A 225 -2.41 7.39 -24.05
CA TYR A 225 -2.46 8.44 -23.03
C TYR A 225 -2.82 9.79 -23.65
N SER A 226 -3.17 10.78 -22.83
CA SER A 226 -3.45 12.16 -23.24
C SER A 226 -2.23 12.91 -23.79
N LYS A 227 -1.02 12.39 -23.56
CA LYS A 227 0.25 12.92 -24.09
C LYS A 227 1.10 11.81 -24.71
N PRO A 228 2.00 12.14 -25.65
CA PRO A 228 2.98 11.20 -26.16
C PRO A 228 3.79 10.55 -25.03
N HIS A 229 3.89 9.22 -25.04
CA HIS A 229 4.56 8.47 -23.99
C HIS A 229 5.99 8.11 -24.38
N SER A 230 6.94 8.49 -23.53
CA SER A 230 8.33 8.04 -23.56
C SER A 230 8.86 7.92 -22.13
N ALA A 231 10.01 7.27 -21.93
CA ALA A 231 10.63 7.19 -20.60
C ALA A 231 10.95 8.57 -20.02
N ALA A 232 11.41 9.50 -20.86
CA ALA A 232 11.71 10.88 -20.45
C ALA A 232 10.44 11.65 -20.04
N GLU A 233 9.36 11.53 -20.81
CA GLU A 233 8.08 12.18 -20.49
C GLU A 233 7.42 11.54 -19.26
N ALA A 234 7.54 10.23 -19.09
CA ALA A 234 7.03 9.53 -17.93
C ALA A 234 7.72 9.98 -16.63
N LEU A 235 9.04 10.21 -16.68
CA LEU A 235 9.80 10.74 -15.55
C LEU A 235 9.34 12.16 -15.19
N LYS A 236 9.22 13.05 -16.18
CA LYS A 236 8.72 14.43 -15.99
C LYS A 236 7.29 14.46 -15.45
N ALA A 237 6.47 13.48 -15.80
CA ALA A 237 5.11 13.38 -15.30
C ALA A 237 5.05 12.94 -13.83
N LEU A 238 6.00 12.16 -13.32
CA LEU A 238 5.90 11.64 -11.95
C LEU A 238 6.79 12.36 -10.94
N VAL A 239 7.84 13.04 -11.40
CA VAL A 239 8.78 13.77 -10.57
C VAL A 239 8.62 15.26 -10.85
N CYS A 240 8.38 16.07 -9.81
CA CYS A 240 8.38 17.52 -9.94
C CYS A 240 9.71 17.98 -10.55
N SER A 241 9.64 18.56 -11.76
CA SER A 241 10.71 19.35 -12.36
C SER A 241 10.61 20.80 -11.91
#